data_AF-A0A0M2P3U8-F1
#
_entry.id   AF-A0A0M2P3U8-F1
#
_cell.length_a   1.000
_cell.length_b   1.000
_cell.length_c   1.000
_cell.angle_alpha   90.00
_cell.angle_beta   90.00
_cell.angle_gamma   90.00
#
_symmetry.space_group_name_H-M   'P 1'
#
loop_
_entity.id
_entity.type
_entity.pdbx_description
1 polymer ?
#
loop_
_entity_poly.entity_id
_entity_poly.type
_entity_poly.pdbx_seq_one_letter_code
_entity_poly.pdbx_strand_id
1 'polypeptide(L)' 'MKRDSFSHILLFIAGLLLITNGILAFEKPAIMIFISITLFIIGLLTLVISILLIYKKAKSIK' A
#
# COMPACT_ATOMS: atom_id res chain seq x y z
N MET A 1 17.52 14.16 7.66
CA MET A 1 17.15 13.15 6.63
C MET A 1 16.84 11.75 7.20
N LYS A 2 16.15 11.62 8.36
CA LYS A 2 15.65 10.33 8.90
C LYS A 2 14.15 10.08 8.59
N ARG A 3 13.43 11.11 8.14
CA ARG A 3 11.97 11.12 7.97
C ARG A 3 11.51 10.32 6.73
N ASP A 4 12.30 10.32 5.66
CA ASP A 4 11.97 9.59 4.42
C ASP A 4 11.88 8.08 4.60
N SER A 5 12.79 7.46 5.38
CA SER A 5 12.72 6.02 5.65
C SER A 5 11.45 5.62 6.39
N PHE A 6 11.00 6.44 7.35
CA PHE A 6 9.79 6.15 8.12
C PHE A 6 8.54 6.31 7.24
N SER A 7 8.51 7.32 6.37
CA SER A 7 7.42 7.53 5.42
C SER A 7 7.29 6.39 4.41
N HIS A 8 8.39 5.79 3.93
CA HIS A 8 8.32 4.63 3.04
C HIS A 8 7.79 3.38 3.75
N ILE A 9 8.25 3.11 4.98
CA ILE A 9 7.73 2.00 5.80
C ILE A 9 6.24 2.21 6.08
N LEU A 10 5.84 3.44 6.39
CA LEU A 10 4.43 3.77 6.63
C LEU A 10 3.57 3.59 5.37
N LEU A 11 4.11 3.95 4.19
CA LEU A 11 3.45 3.74 2.90
C LEU A 11 3.28 2.25 2.58
N PHE A 12 4.28 1.43 2.94
CA PHE A 12 4.19 -0.03 2.82
C PHE A 12 3.09 -0.62 3.72
N ILE A 13 3.06 -0.20 4.99
CA ILE A 13 2.03 -0.62 5.96
C ILE A 13 0.65 -0.17 5.50
N ALA A 14 0.51 1.05 4.97
CA ALA A 14 -0.75 1.56 4.43
C ALA A 14 -1.24 0.74 3.23
N GLY A 15 -0.35 0.36 2.32
CA GLY A 15 -0.67 -0.52 1.19
C GLY A 15 -1.16 -1.90 1.65
N LEU A 16 -0.49 -2.49 2.66
CA LEU A 16 -0.92 -3.75 3.27
C LEU A 16 -2.31 -3.63 3.91
N LEU A 17 -2.54 -2.59 4.73
CA LEU A 17 -3.83 -2.34 5.39
C LEU A 17 -4.97 -2.14 4.39
N LEU A 18 -4.72 -1.46 3.26
CA LEU A 18 -5.70 -1.30 2.19
C LEU A 18 -6.06 -2.63 1.54
N ILE A 19 -5.07 -3.50 1.32
CA ILE A 19 -5.30 -4.85 0.78
C ILE A 19 -6.10 -5.70 1.76
N THR A 20 -5.72 -5.76 3.04
CA THR A 20 -6.48 -6.55 4.04
C THR A 20 -7.89 -6.01 4.23
N ASN A 21 -8.07 -4.68 4.25
CA ASN A 21 -9.39 -4.08 4.38
C ASN A 21 -10.25 -4.34 3.13
N GLY A 22 -9.67 -4.29 1.94
CA GLY A 22 -10.32 -4.74 0.70
C GLY A 22 -10.78 -6.19 0.81
N ILE A 23 -9.90 -7.12 1.19
CA ILE A 23 -10.23 -8.56 1.28
C ILE A 23 -11.31 -8.83 2.35
N LEU A 24 -11.23 -8.20 3.52
CA LEU A 24 -12.23 -8.36 4.59
C LEU A 24 -13.60 -7.73 4.24
N ALA A 25 -13.61 -6.78 3.31
CA ALA A 25 -14.82 -6.11 2.84
C ALA A 25 -15.62 -6.92 1.81
N PHE A 26 -15.16 -8.11 1.40
CA PHE A 26 -15.80 -8.90 0.34
C PHE A 26 -17.16 -9.52 0.74
N GLU A 27 -17.44 -9.66 2.04
CA GLU A 27 -18.65 -10.35 2.53
C GLU A 27 -19.89 -9.46 2.67
N LYS A 28 -19.83 -8.17 2.31
CA LYS A 28 -20.97 -7.24 2.48
C LYS A 28 -21.52 -6.73 1.13
N PRO A 29 -22.52 -5.82 1.09
CA PRO A 29 -23.38 -5.63 -0.08
C PRO A 29 -22.58 -5.22 -1.33
N ALA A 30 -23.17 -5.36 -2.52
CA ALA A 30 -22.51 -5.15 -3.82
C ALA A 30 -21.69 -3.84 -3.94
N ILE A 31 -22.14 -2.77 -3.30
CA ILE A 31 -21.41 -1.48 -3.21
C ILE A 31 -20.06 -1.64 -2.49
N MET A 32 -20.01 -2.45 -1.44
CA MET A 32 -18.80 -2.70 -0.67
C MET A 32 -17.80 -3.58 -1.42
N ILE A 33 -18.27 -4.47 -2.29
CA ILE A 33 -17.40 -5.24 -3.21
C ILE A 33 -16.70 -4.29 -4.19
N PHE A 34 -17.44 -3.32 -4.77
CA PHE A 34 -16.85 -2.33 -5.68
C PHE A 34 -15.78 -1.46 -4.99
N ILE A 35 -16.09 -0.99 -3.77
CA ILE A 35 -15.15 -0.24 -2.93
C ILE A 35 -13.94 -1.11 -2.56
N SER A 36 -14.16 -2.37 -2.21
CA SER A 36 -13.12 -3.35 -1.88
C SER A 36 -12.13 -3.54 -3.03
N ILE A 37 -12.62 -3.77 -4.26
CA ILE A 37 -11.78 -3.92 -5.45
C ILE A 37 -10.96 -2.65 -5.69
N THR A 38 -11.60 -1.48 -5.53
CA THR A 38 -10.92 -0.19 -5.70
C THR A 38 -9.81 0.00 -4.66
N LEU A 39 -10.09 -0.30 -3.38
CA LEU A 39 -9.10 -0.24 -2.29
C LEU A 39 -7.96 -1.24 -2.48
N PHE A 40 -8.26 -2.44 -2.99
CA PHE A 40 -7.26 -3.46 -3.28
C PHE A 40 -6.30 -3.01 -4.38
N ILE A 41 -6.81 -2.43 -5.48
CA ILE A 41 -5.99 -1.88 -6.57
C ILE A 41 -5.11 -0.73 -6.06
N ILE A 42 -5.68 0.20 -5.29
CA ILE A 42 -4.92 1.30 -4.69
C ILE A 42 -3.85 0.76 -3.73
N GLY A 43 -4.18 -0.24 -2.91
CA GLY A 43 -3.25 -0.89 -2.00
C GLY A 43 -2.05 -1.51 -2.72
N LEU A 44 -2.29 -2.23 -3.82
CA LEU A 44 -1.24 -2.81 -4.67
C LEU A 44 -0.33 -1.73 -5.28
N LEU A 45 -0.90 -0.68 -5.87
CA LEU A 45 -0.12 0.43 -6.43
C LEU A 45 0.75 1.10 -5.37
N THR A 46 0.18 1.33 -4.19
CA THR A 46 0.87 1.95 -3.06
C THR A 46 2.05 1.08 -2.58
N LEU A 47 1.87 -0.24 -2.57
CA LEU A 47 2.89 -1.24 -2.25
C LEU A 47 4.06 -1.20 -3.26
N VAL A 48 3.75 -1.19 -4.55
CA VAL A 48 4.74 -1.12 -5.63
C VAL A 48 5.55 0.18 -5.54
N ILE A 49 4.89 1.32 -5.35
CA ILE A 49 5.55 2.62 -5.19
C ILE A 49 6.46 2.62 -3.95
N SER A 50 5.99 2.06 -2.84
CA SER A 50 6.80 1.97 -1.62
C SER A 50 8.06 1.12 -1.83
N ILE A 51 7.93 -0.06 -2.45
CA ILE A 51 9.07 -0.93 -2.78
C ILE A 51 10.07 -0.21 -3.69
N LEU A 52 9.59 0.48 -4.73
CA LEU A 52 10.42 1.26 -5.65
C LEU A 52 11.19 2.37 -4.94
N LEU A 53 10.54 3.09 -4.02
CA LEU A 53 11.17 4.16 -3.24
C LEU A 53 12.24 3.60 -2.29
N ILE A 54 11.94 2.49 -1.61
CA ILE A 54 12.91 1.80 -0.73
C ILE A 54 14.12 1.34 -1.55
N TYR A 55 13.89 0.76 -2.73
CA TYR A 55 14.95 0.27 -3.60
C TYR A 55 15.83 1.41 -4.15
N LYS A 56 15.21 2.52 -4.59
CA LYS A 56 15.93 3.74 -5.00
C LYS A 56 16.78 4.28 -3.86
N LYS A 57 16.22 4.35 -2.65
CA LYS A 57 16.95 4.82 -1.47
C LYS A 57 18.14 3.91 -1.13
N ALA A 58 17.97 2.59 -1.21
CA ALA A 58 19.04 1.63 -1.00
C ALA A 58 20.16 1.74 -2.05
N LYS A 59 19.79 1.95 -3.33
CA LYS A 59 20.76 2.13 -4.43
C LYS A 59 21.51 3.46 -4.32
N SER A 60 20.85 4.54 -3.90
CA SER A 60 21.46 5.87 -3.75
C SER A 60 22.43 5.97 -2.56
N ILE A 61 22.36 5.05 -1.60
CA ILE A 61 23.26 5.00 -0.43
C ILE A 61 24.51 4.14 -0.73
N LYS A 62 24.49 3.35 -1.81
CA LYS A 62 25.61 2.53 -2.29
C LYS A 62 26.50 3.33 -3.24
#